data_AF-A0A1G2DZZ9-F1
#
_entry.id   AF-A0A1G2DZZ9-F1
#
_cell.length_a   1.000
_cell.length_b   1.000
_cell.length_c   1.000
_cell.angle_alpha   90.00
_cell.angle_beta   90.00
_cell.angle_gamma   90.00
#
_symmetry.space_group_name_H-M   'P 1'
#
loop_
_entity.id
_entity.type
_entity.pdbx_description
1 polymer ?
#
loop_
_entity_poly.entity_id
_entity_poly.type
_entity_poly.pdbx_seq_one_letter_code
_entity_poly.pdbx_strand_id
1 'polypeptide(L)' 'MRDVINISLPKDLNRIVENMVREEKYSTKSEFFRDLLRMKIEGRIIHELAESRKELSMGRGRLLRSLRALR' A
#
# COMPACT_ATOMS: atom_id res chain seq x y z
N MET A 1 -14.15 -12.42 6.10
CA MET A 1 -14.06 -13.27 4.89
C MET A 1 -12.87 -12.81 4.07
N ARG A 2 -12.19 -13.71 3.36
CA ARG A 2 -11.11 -13.37 2.43
C ARG A 2 -11.54 -13.74 1.02
N ASP A 3 -11.31 -12.84 0.07
CA ASP A 3 -11.52 -13.11 -1.35
C ASP A 3 -10.28 -13.76 -1.97
N VAL A 4 -10.50 -14.65 -2.94
CA VAL A 4 -9.43 -15.33 -3.67
C VAL A 4 -9.25 -14.64 -5.01
N ILE A 5 -7.99 -14.28 -5.31
CA ILE A 5 -7.61 -13.67 -6.58
C ILE A 5 -6.77 -14.69 -7.35
N ASN A 6 -7.16 -14.98 -8.60
CA ASN A 6 -6.38 -15.79 -9.52
C ASN A 6 -5.66 -14.89 -10.51
N ILE A 7 -4.35 -15.09 -10.68
CA ILE A 7 -3.52 -14.28 -11.57
C ILE A 7 -2.80 -15.22 -12.53
N SER A 8 -2.96 -14.98 -13.83
CA SER A 8 -2.18 -15.65 -14.85
C SER A 8 -0.87 -14.91 -15.06
N LEU A 9 0.24 -15.63 -15.03
CA LEU A 9 1.58 -15.09 -15.25
C LEU A 9 2.28 -15.89 -16.36
N PRO A 10 3.02 -15.24 -17.27
CA PRO A 10 3.96 -15.94 -18.16
C PRO A 10 4.95 -16.79 -17.35
N LYS A 11 5.37 -17.93 -17.89
CA LYS A 11 6.25 -18.88 -17.19
C LYS A 11 7.52 -18.22 -16.65
N ASP A 12 8.15 -17.37 -17.45
CA ASP A 12 9.37 -16.67 -17.05
C ASP A 12 9.14 -15.73 -15.87
N LEU A 13 8.01 -15.00 -15.88
CA LEU A 13 7.65 -14.12 -14.79
C LEU A 13 7.32 -14.90 -13.52
N ASN A 14 6.62 -16.03 -13.62
CA ASN A 14 6.36 -16.88 -12.46
C ASN A 14 7.67 -17.42 -11.86
N ARG A 15 8.67 -17.74 -12.68
CA ARG A 15 9.99 -18.15 -12.19
C ARG A 15 10.71 -17.03 -11.44
N ILE A 16 10.64 -15.80 -11.94
CA ILE A 16 11.19 -14.63 -11.26
C ILE A 16 10.50 -14.44 -9.89
N VAL A 17 9.17 -14.56 -9.83
CA VAL A 17 8.42 -14.48 -8.56
C VAL A 17 8.85 -15.57 -7.58
N GLU A 18 9.05 -16.81 -8.05
CA GLU A 18 9.54 -17.89 -7.18
C GLU A 18 10.92 -17.62 -6.60
N ASN A 19 11.81 -17.00 -7.37
CA ASN A 19 13.13 -16.60 -6.89
C ASN A 19 13.03 -15.49 -5.84
N MET A 20 12.27 -14.42 -6.11
CA MET A 20 12.08 -13.31 -5.16
C MET A 20 11.47 -13.80 -3.84
N VAL A 21 10.45 -14.66 -3.88
CA VAL A 21 9.85 -15.28 -2.68
C VAL A 21 10.90 -15.99 -1.84
N ARG A 22 11.84 -16.70 -2.48
CA ARG A 22 12.91 -17.43 -1.78
C ARG A 22 13.98 -16.50 -1.22
N GLU A 23 14.43 -15.54 -2.02
CA GLU A 23 15.48 -14.57 -1.66
C GLU A 23 15.03 -13.66 -0.51
N GLU A 24 13.80 -13.18 -0.57
CA GLU A 24 13.18 -12.32 0.45
C GLU A 24 12.53 -13.13 1.60
N LYS A 25 12.65 -14.47 1.55
CA LYS A 25 12.21 -15.40 2.61
C LYS A 25 10.72 -15.34 2.95
N TYR A 26 9.88 -15.10 1.95
CA TYR A 26 8.43 -15.22 2.12
C TYR A 26 8.00 -16.70 2.19
N SER A 27 7.00 -16.98 3.00
CA SER A 27 6.50 -18.35 3.18
C SER A 27 5.66 -18.82 1.99
N THR A 28 4.99 -17.88 1.30
CA THR A 28 4.15 -18.17 0.13
C THR A 28 4.16 -17.02 -0.88
N LYS A 29 3.87 -17.31 -2.16
CA LYS A 29 3.63 -16.28 -3.19
C LYS A 29 2.53 -15.30 -2.76
N SER A 30 1.46 -15.81 -2.16
CA SER A 30 0.35 -14.98 -1.69
C SER A 30 0.76 -14.00 -0.59
N GLU A 31 1.75 -14.36 0.23
CA GLU A 31 2.32 -13.46 1.23
C GLU A 31 3.14 -12.35 0.60
N PHE A 32 4.05 -12.71 -0.30
CA PHE A 32 4.82 -11.77 -1.10
C PHE A 32 3.94 -10.76 -1.83
N PHE A 33 2.92 -11.21 -2.55
CA PHE A 33 1.99 -10.31 -3.25
C PHE A 33 1.18 -9.43 -2.29
N ARG A 34 0.76 -9.95 -1.14
CA ARG A 34 0.06 -9.14 -0.12
C ARG A 34 0.94 -8.03 0.42
N ASP A 35 2.22 -8.31 0.63
CA ASP A 35 3.17 -7.32 1.15
C ASP A 35 3.47 -6.23 0.12
N LEU A 36 3.73 -6.63 -1.13
CA LEU A 36 3.86 -5.70 -2.26
C LEU A 36 2.64 -4.76 -2.40
N LEU A 37 1.43 -5.31 -2.30
CA LEU A 37 0.20 -4.52 -2.36
C LEU A 37 0.12 -3.52 -1.19
N ARG A 38 0.49 -3.93 0.03
CA ARG A 38 0.55 -3.02 1.18
C ARG A 38 1.55 -1.91 0.96
N MET A 39 2.78 -2.22 0.57
CA MET A 39 3.81 -1.21 0.29
C MET A 39 3.34 -0.20 -0.76
N LYS A 40 2.65 -0.67 -1.81
CA LYS A 40 2.09 0.21 -2.84
C LYS A 40 1.01 1.14 -2.30
N ILE A 41 0.12 0.62 -1.46
CA ILE A 41 -0.95 1.40 -0.82
C ILE A 41 -0.36 2.39 0.19
N GLU A 42 0.57 1.94 1.04
CA GLU A 42 1.24 2.77 2.04
C GLU A 42 2.02 3.92 1.39
N GLY A 43 2.77 3.65 0.31
CA GLY A 43 3.46 4.70 -0.44
C GLY A 43 2.49 5.75 -0.98
N ARG A 44 1.30 5.32 -1.44
CA ARG A 44 0.24 6.25 -1.86
C ARG A 44 -0.31 7.06 -0.68
N ILE A 45 -0.58 6.41 0.46
CA ILE A 45 -1.06 7.08 1.68
C ILE A 45 -0.05 8.13 2.14
N ILE A 46 1.25 7.82 2.13
CA ILE A 46 2.32 8.75 2.50
C ILE A 46 2.30 9.98 1.58
N HIS A 47 2.16 9.78 0.28
CA HIS A 47 2.07 10.87 -0.69
C HIS A 47 0.83 11.75 -0.47
N GLU A 48 -0.35 11.14 -0.30
CA GLU A 48 -1.60 11.84 -0.03
C GLU A 48 -1.54 12.64 1.29
N LEU A 49 -0.92 12.07 2.33
CA LEU A 49 -0.68 12.76 3.60
C LEU A 49 0.26 13.97 3.44
N ALA A 50 1.31 13.83 2.64
CA ALA A 50 2.25 14.92 2.38
C ALA A 50 1.56 16.09 1.66
N GLU A 51 0.75 15.80 0.64
CA GLU A 51 -0.03 16.81 -0.07
C GLU A 51 -1.08 17.45 0.85
N SER A 52 -1.80 16.66 1.67
CA SER A 52 -2.74 17.21 2.65
C SER A 52 -2.07 18.15 3.67
N ARG A 53 -0.87 17.81 4.16
CA ARG A 53 -0.09 18.69 5.05
C ARG A 53 0.30 20.00 4.37
N LYS A 54 0.65 19.94 3.09
CA LYS A 54 0.99 21.11 2.27
C LYS A 54 -0.23 21.99 2.00
N GLU A 55 -1.39 21.39 1.75
CA GLU A 55 -2.65 22.15 1.64
C GLU A 55 -2.99 22.87 2.94
N LEU A 56 -2.85 22.19 4.08
CA LEU A 56 -3.04 22.78 5.40
C LEU A 56 -2.06 23.92 5.68
N SER A 57 -0.78 23.79 5.31
CA SER A 57 0.21 24.87 5.48
C SER A 57 -0.04 26.07 4.57
N MET A 58 -0.65 25.85 3.41
CA MET A 58 -1.12 26.90 2.50
C MET A 58 -2.45 27.54 2.91
N GLY A 59 -3.00 27.15 4.07
CA GLY A 59 -4.28 27.66 4.57
C GLY A 59 -5.51 27.06 3.86
N ARG A 60 -5.32 26.05 3.00
CA ARG A 60 -6.38 25.35 2.26
C ARG A 60 -6.92 24.17 3.07
N GLY A 61 -7.38 24.46 4.29
CA GLY A 61 -8.01 23.49 5.18
C GLY A 61 -8.22 24.03 6.59
N ARG A 62 -8.96 23.31 7.42
CA ARG A 62 -9.20 23.67 8.82
C ARG A 62 -8.47 22.71 9.75
N LEU A 63 -7.52 23.23 10.52
CA LEU A 63 -6.95 22.50 11.65
C LEU A 63 -7.93 22.57 12.83
N LEU A 64 -8.62 21.47 13.09
CA LEU A 64 -9.53 21.39 14.22
C LEU A 64 -8.71 21.22 15.50
N ARG A 65 -9.02 22.03 16.52
CA ARG A 65 -8.35 21.95 17.84
C ARG A 65 -8.78 20.71 18.63
N SER A 66 -9.91 20.11 18.28
CA SER A 66 -10.43 18.88 18.88
C SER A 66 -11.53 18.26 18.01
N LEU A 67 -11.88 17.00 18.27
CA LEU A 67 -12.99 16.32 17.61
C LEU A 67 -14.35 17.01 17.82
N ARG A 68 -14.52 17.76 18.92
CA ARG A 68 -15.76 18.53 19.18
C ARG A 68 -15.98 19.65 18.16
N ALA A 69 -14.89 20.14 17.55
CA ALA A 69 -14.94 21.16 16.51
C ALA A 69 -15.26 20.60 15.12
N LEU A 70 -15.41 19.27 14.98
CA LEU A 70 -15.85 18.60 13.77
C LEU A 70 -17.40 18.63 13.73
N ARG A 71 -17.96 19.80 13.46
CA ARG A 71 -19.40 20.01 13.20
C ARG A 71 -19.60 21.11 12.18
#